data_AF-A0A316MX23-F1
#
_entry.id   AF-A0A316MX23-F1
#
_cell.length_a   1.000
_cell.length_b   1.000
_cell.length_c   1.000
_cell.angle_alpha   90.00
_cell.angle_beta   90.00
_cell.angle_gamma   90.00
#
_symmetry.space_group_name_H-M   'P 1'
#
loop_
_entity.id
_entity.type
_entity.pdbx_description
1 polymer ?
#
loop_
_entity_poly.entity_id
_entity_poly.type
_entity_poly.pdbx_seq_one_letter_code
_entity_poly.pdbx_strand_id
1 'polypeptide(L)'
;MSKLKKLRLCDFMLLAVAVVMLASSLQLEVIAGQSMWWVWVHIVSGTLFLVLILWHLQLHFQWRNWLRLLWKQRSANMKWLTAVGILTFVTALVATAGWIVSPEHSKIGAVHGKLGFLFIALAVWHTARRFRFYIR
;
A
#
# COMPACT_ATOMS: atom_id res chain seq x y z
N MET A 1 21.85 -11.50 7.88
CA MET A 1 21.53 -11.28 6.44
C MET A 1 22.09 -9.94 5.97
N SER A 2 22.68 -9.90 4.76
CA SER A 2 23.12 -8.64 4.13
C SER A 2 21.92 -7.75 3.78
N LYS A 3 22.16 -6.43 3.68
CA LYS A 3 21.13 -5.43 3.32
C LYS A 3 20.40 -5.80 2.03
N LEU A 4 21.14 -6.26 1.02
CA LEU A 4 20.58 -6.70 -0.27
C LEU A 4 19.61 -7.87 -0.11
N LYS A 5 19.96 -8.88 0.70
CA LYS A 5 19.08 -10.02 0.97
C LYS A 5 17.81 -9.59 1.72
N LYS A 6 17.91 -8.64 2.65
CA LYS A 6 16.75 -8.07 3.36
C LYS A 6 15.83 -7.30 2.41
N LEU A 7 16.39 -6.47 1.52
CA LEU A 7 15.61 -5.77 0.49
C LEU A 7 14.89 -6.74 -0.43
N ARG A 8 15.59 -7.75 -0.94
CA ARG A 8 14.96 -8.76 -1.81
C ARG A 8 13.82 -9.49 -1.10
N LEU A 9 14.01 -9.91 0.15
CA LEU A 9 12.94 -10.54 0.94
C LEU A 9 11.74 -9.59 1.13
N CYS A 10 12.01 -8.35 1.54
CA CYS A 10 10.98 -7.33 1.75
C CYS A 10 10.19 -7.05 0.46
N ASP A 11 10.88 -6.94 -0.68
CA ASP A 11 10.29 -6.68 -1.99
C ASP A 11 9.41 -7.86 -2.47
N PHE A 12 9.84 -9.11 -2.27
CA PHE A 12 9.00 -10.28 -2.56
C PHE A 12 7.76 -10.35 -1.66
N MET A 13 7.91 -10.05 -0.36
CA MET A 13 6.78 -9.99 0.56
C MET A 13 5.80 -8.86 0.17
N LEU A 14 6.32 -7.69 -0.21
CA LEU A 14 5.52 -6.58 -0.72
C LEU A 14 4.72 -6.98 -1.95
N LEU A 15 5.33 -7.68 -2.90
CA LEU A 15 4.65 -8.16 -4.09
C LEU A 15 3.52 -9.13 -3.74
N ALA A 16 3.80 -10.11 -2.88
CA ALA A 16 2.81 -11.09 -2.44
C ALA A 16 1.62 -10.43 -1.72
N VAL A 17 1.89 -9.52 -0.78
CA VAL A 17 0.85 -8.79 -0.05
C VAL A 17 0.09 -7.82 -0.96
N ALA A 18 0.75 -7.19 -1.94
CA ALA A 18 0.09 -6.34 -2.93
C ALA A 18 -0.95 -7.13 -3.77
N VAL A 19 -0.67 -8.39 -4.11
CA VAL A 19 -1.63 -9.27 -4.79
C VAL A 19 -2.84 -9.55 -3.90
N VAL A 20 -2.63 -9.86 -2.62
CA VAL A 20 -3.72 -10.07 -1.64
C VAL A 20 -4.54 -8.79 -1.45
N MET A 21 -3.89 -7.63 -1.38
CA MET A 21 -4.54 -6.33 -1.32
C MET A 21 -5.42 -6.10 -2.55
N LEU A 22 -4.90 -6.33 -3.75
CA LEU A 22 -5.67 -6.14 -4.98
C LEU A 22 -6.87 -7.10 -5.05
N ALA A 23 -6.67 -8.37 -4.71
CA ALA A 23 -7.74 -9.38 -4.72
C ALA A 23 -8.84 -9.05 -3.71
N SER A 24 -8.48 -8.70 -2.48
CA SER A 24 -9.47 -8.29 -1.46
C SER A 24 -10.19 -7.00 -1.83
N SER A 25 -9.51 -6.00 -2.41
CA SER A 25 -10.13 -4.77 -2.91
C SER A 25 -11.13 -5.04 -4.03
N LEU A 26 -10.75 -5.86 -5.03
CA LEU A 26 -11.65 -6.22 -6.14
C LEU A 26 -12.88 -6.97 -5.63
N GLN A 27 -12.68 -7.90 -4.71
CA GLN A 27 -13.78 -8.65 -4.11
C GLN A 27 -14.75 -7.71 -3.37
N LEU A 28 -14.23 -6.76 -2.59
CA LEU A 28 -15.04 -5.76 -1.88
C LEU A 28 -15.78 -4.81 -2.82
N GLU A 29 -15.18 -4.44 -3.95
CA GLU A 29 -15.83 -3.61 -4.97
C GLU A 29 -17.00 -4.35 -5.62
N VAL A 30 -16.81 -5.62 -6.00
CA VAL A 30 -17.83 -6.45 -6.66
C VAL A 30 -19.04 -6.68 -5.76
N ILE A 31 -18.83 -6.91 -4.46
CA ILE A 31 -19.91 -7.17 -3.50
C ILE A 31 -20.40 -5.90 -2.79
N ALA A 32 -20.00 -4.71 -3.27
CA ALA A 32 -20.35 -3.42 -2.67
C ALA A 32 -20.05 -3.32 -1.16
N GLY A 33 -18.97 -3.97 -0.71
CA GLY A 33 -18.53 -3.96 0.70
C GLY A 33 -19.43 -4.73 1.67
N GLN A 34 -20.35 -5.57 1.21
CA GLN A 34 -21.34 -6.24 2.08
C GLN A 34 -20.78 -7.40 2.93
N SER A 35 -19.53 -7.81 2.74
CA SER A 35 -18.94 -8.92 3.51
C SER A 35 -17.98 -8.43 4.58
N MET A 36 -18.40 -8.56 5.84
CA MET A 36 -17.56 -8.27 7.02
C MET A 36 -16.23 -9.03 6.99
N TRP A 37 -16.24 -10.29 6.55
CA TRP A 37 -15.04 -11.11 6.49
C TRP A 37 -14.00 -10.52 5.52
N TRP A 38 -14.44 -10.14 4.31
CA TRP A 38 -13.55 -9.53 3.33
C TRP A 38 -13.03 -8.15 3.77
N VAL A 39 -13.82 -7.39 4.53
CA VAL A 39 -13.35 -6.12 5.12
C VAL A 39 -12.21 -6.37 6.12
N TRP A 40 -12.34 -7.35 7.02
CA TRP A 40 -11.27 -7.69 7.95
C TRP A 40 -10.02 -8.24 7.26
N VAL A 41 -10.19 -9.13 6.28
CA VAL A 41 -9.08 -9.61 5.45
C VAL A 41 -8.33 -8.42 4.85
N HIS A 42 -9.06 -7.46 4.27
CA HIS A 42 -8.50 -6.24 3.67
C HIS A 42 -7.78 -5.35 4.69
N ILE A 43 -8.36 -5.11 5.88
CA ILE A 43 -7.75 -4.29 6.93
C ILE A 43 -6.45 -4.94 7.45
N VAL A 44 -6.48 -6.25 7.70
CA VAL A 44 -5.32 -7.00 8.21
C VAL A 44 -4.20 -7.02 7.16
N SER A 45 -4.53 -7.36 5.90
CA SER A 45 -3.55 -7.33 4.82
C SER A 45 -3.02 -5.92 4.56
N GLY A 46 -3.86 -4.89 4.69
CA GLY A 46 -3.50 -3.49 4.52
C GLY A 46 -2.53 -3.01 5.58
N THR A 47 -2.75 -3.43 6.83
CA THR A 47 -1.83 -3.14 7.94
C THR A 47 -0.48 -3.83 7.72
N LEU A 48 -0.48 -5.10 7.31
CA LEU A 48 0.75 -5.81 6.95
C LEU A 48 1.47 -5.12 5.79
N PHE A 49 0.73 -4.68 4.77
CA PHE A 49 1.29 -3.98 3.62
C PHE A 49 1.97 -2.67 4.03
N LEU A 50 1.34 -1.89 4.90
CA LEU A 50 1.91 -0.66 5.45
C LEU A 50 3.21 -0.94 6.20
N VAL A 51 3.24 -1.95 7.08
CA VAL A 51 4.44 -2.34 7.83
C VAL A 51 5.58 -2.70 6.87
N LEU A 52 5.29 -3.46 5.81
CA LEU A 52 6.27 -3.80 4.78
C LEU A 52 6.75 -2.58 4.00
N ILE A 53 5.88 -1.62 3.67
CA ILE A 53 6.27 -0.35 3.03
C ILE A 53 7.22 0.43 3.94
N LEU A 54 6.89 0.56 5.23
CA LEU A 54 7.74 1.24 6.20
C LEU A 54 9.10 0.53 6.34
N TRP A 55 9.12 -0.80 6.33
CA TRP A 55 10.37 -1.56 6.36
C TRP A 55 11.19 -1.37 5.06
N HIS A 56 10.55 -1.38 3.90
CA HIS A 56 11.21 -1.08 2.62
C HIS A 56 11.83 0.31 2.62
N LEU A 57 11.10 1.33 3.07
CA LEU A 57 11.60 2.69 3.24
C LEU A 57 12.75 2.77 4.24
N GLN A 58 12.67 2.04 5.36
CA GLN A 58 13.75 1.93 6.34
C GLN A 58 15.01 1.35 5.72
N LEU A 59 14.90 0.29 4.92
CA LEU A 59 16.04 -0.32 4.25
C LEU A 59 16.68 0.65 3.24
N HIS A 60 15.89 1.48 2.57
CA HIS A 60 16.41 2.49 1.64
C HIS A 60 17.02 3.71 2.32
N PHE A 61 16.35 4.29 3.32
CA PHE A 61 16.67 5.61 3.89
C PHE A 61 17.18 5.58 5.34
N GLN A 62 17.24 4.41 5.98
CA GLN A 62 17.75 4.21 7.35
C GLN A 62 17.11 5.14 8.40
N TRP A 63 15.83 5.51 8.24
CA TRP A 63 15.08 6.44 9.09
C TRP A 63 15.66 7.86 9.26
N ARG A 64 16.86 8.16 8.75
CA ARG A 64 17.50 9.45 8.94
C ARG A 64 17.07 10.40 7.83
N ASN A 65 16.23 11.39 8.17
CA ASN A 65 15.67 12.37 7.22
C ASN A 65 14.87 11.75 6.06
N TRP A 66 14.25 10.58 6.28
CA TRP A 66 13.61 9.79 5.23
C TRP A 66 12.48 10.54 4.50
N LEU A 67 11.61 11.28 5.22
CA LEU A 67 10.55 12.11 4.60
C LEU A 67 11.15 13.18 3.68
N ARG A 68 12.21 13.86 4.14
CA ARG A 68 12.91 14.89 3.34
C ARG A 68 13.55 14.27 2.11
N LEU A 69 14.15 13.08 2.23
CA LEU A 69 14.76 12.36 1.11
C LEU A 69 13.73 11.86 0.11
N LEU A 70 12.58 11.39 0.59
CA LEU A 70 11.46 10.96 -0.23
C LEU A 70 10.89 12.13 -1.05
N TRP A 71 10.68 13.28 -0.41
CA TRP A 71 10.15 14.49 -1.08
C TRP A 71 11.15 15.14 -2.04
N LYS A 72 12.45 14.99 -1.76
CA LYS A 72 13.53 15.45 -2.66
C LYS A 72 13.73 14.55 -3.89
N GLN A 73 13.05 13.41 -3.98
CA GLN A 73 13.09 12.59 -5.20
C GLN A 73 12.54 13.40 -6.38
N ARG A 74 13.40 13.61 -7.40
CA ARG A 74 13.05 14.43 -8.57
C ARG A 74 12.09 13.73 -9.53
N SER A 75 11.98 12.41 -9.50
CA SER A 75 11.10 11.68 -10.41
C SER A 75 9.63 11.94 -10.10
N ALA A 76 8.88 12.41 -11.10
CA ALA A 76 7.43 12.62 -10.99
C ALA A 76 6.70 11.37 -10.48
N ASN A 77 7.11 10.17 -10.94
CA ASN A 77 6.52 8.90 -10.51
C ASN A 77 6.59 8.71 -8.99
N MET A 78 7.72 9.00 -8.35
CA MET A 78 7.87 8.83 -6.91
C MET A 78 7.06 9.86 -6.12
N LYS A 79 6.93 11.09 -6.64
CA LYS A 79 6.09 12.13 -6.04
C LYS A 79 4.61 11.72 -6.07
N TRP A 80 4.12 11.27 -7.22
CA TRP A 80 2.75 10.78 -7.36
C TRP A 80 2.49 9.56 -6.50
N LEU A 81 3.39 8.56 -6.52
CA LEU A 81 3.27 7.37 -5.68
C LEU A 81 3.22 7.73 -4.19
N THR A 82 4.06 8.67 -3.76
CA THR A 82 4.10 9.15 -2.37
C THR A 82 2.81 9.90 -2.01
N ALA A 83 2.38 10.86 -2.83
CA ALA A 83 1.20 11.67 -2.55
C ALA A 83 -0.07 10.80 -2.50
N VAL A 84 -0.27 9.94 -3.50
CA VAL A 84 -1.40 9.00 -3.54
C VAL A 84 -1.31 8.00 -2.39
N GLY A 85 -0.12 7.50 -2.05
CA GLY A 85 0.08 6.61 -0.91
C GLY A 85 -0.31 7.25 0.42
N ILE A 86 0.08 8.51 0.66
CA ILE A 86 -0.31 9.25 1.87
C ILE A 86 -1.83 9.46 1.90
N LEU A 87 -2.44 9.88 0.80
CA LEU A 87 -3.90 10.07 0.72
C LEU A 87 -4.65 8.75 0.94
N THR A 88 -4.17 7.65 0.37
CA THR A 88 -4.72 6.30 0.56
C THR A 88 -4.65 5.89 2.03
N PHE A 89 -3.52 6.14 2.69
CA PHE A 89 -3.34 5.83 4.11
C PHE A 89 -4.25 6.66 5.02
N VAL A 90 -4.33 7.98 4.81
CA VAL A 90 -5.19 8.86 5.62
C VAL A 90 -6.66 8.46 5.45
N THR A 91 -7.10 8.22 4.23
CA THR A 91 -8.48 7.77 3.97
C THR A 91 -8.74 6.37 4.53
N ALA A 92 -7.75 5.46 4.54
CA ALA A 92 -7.85 4.15 5.18
C ALA A 92 -8.10 4.25 6.69
N LEU A 93 -7.37 5.14 7.38
CA LEU A 93 -7.55 5.35 8.83
C LEU A 93 -8.97 5.81 9.14
N VAL A 94 -9.48 6.80 8.41
CA VAL A 94 -10.83 7.34 8.61
C VAL A 94 -11.89 6.28 8.26
N ALA A 95 -11.73 5.55 7.16
CA ALA A 95 -12.65 4.49 6.76
C ALA A 95 -12.67 3.33 7.76
N THR A 96 -11.51 2.93 8.29
CA THR A 96 -11.38 1.86 9.29
C THR A 96 -12.00 2.28 10.62
N ALA A 97 -11.72 3.49 11.09
CA ALA A 97 -12.34 4.02 12.30
C ALA A 97 -13.86 4.11 12.16
N GLY A 98 -14.34 4.61 11.01
CA GLY A 98 -15.76 4.63 10.67
C GLY A 98 -16.40 3.24 10.72
N TRP A 99 -15.76 2.25 10.08
CA TRP A 99 -16.21 0.85 10.07
C TRP A 99 -16.30 0.23 11.47
N ILE A 100 -15.33 0.51 12.35
CA ILE A 100 -15.33 0.02 13.73
C ILE A 100 -16.49 0.60 14.54
N VAL A 101 -16.83 1.87 14.31
CA VAL A 101 -17.90 2.58 15.04
C VAL A 101 -19.29 2.22 14.47
N SER A 102 -19.44 2.24 13.15
CA SER A 102 -20.64 1.81 12.45
C SER A 102 -20.23 0.99 11.20
N PRO A 103 -20.46 -0.34 11.20
CA PRO A 103 -20.10 -1.25 10.10
C PRO A 103 -20.96 -1.08 8.83
N GLU A 104 -21.13 0.16 8.38
CA GLU A 104 -21.89 0.54 7.21
C GLU A 104 -20.96 0.98 6.08
N HIS A 105 -21.40 0.77 4.84
CA HIS A 105 -20.67 1.26 3.69
C HIS A 105 -20.63 2.79 3.70
N SER A 106 -19.42 3.36 3.75
CA SER A 106 -19.23 4.80 3.90
C SER A 106 -18.70 5.45 2.62
N LYS A 107 -19.08 6.71 2.38
CA LYS A 107 -18.54 7.52 1.26
C LYS A 107 -17.02 7.61 1.30
N ILE A 108 -16.44 7.67 2.51
CA ILE A 108 -14.98 7.70 2.69
C ILE A 108 -14.32 6.37 2.33
N GLY A 109 -14.98 5.24 2.59
CA GLY A 109 -14.54 3.91 2.14
C GLY A 109 -14.49 3.82 0.60
N ALA A 110 -15.49 4.36 -0.10
CA ALA A 110 -15.48 4.42 -1.55
C ALA A 110 -14.35 5.31 -2.12
N VAL A 111 -14.07 6.46 -1.47
CA VAL A 111 -12.92 7.31 -1.83
C VAL A 111 -11.60 6.57 -1.60
N HIS A 112 -11.46 5.91 -0.45
CA HIS A 112 -10.30 5.09 -0.13
C HIS A 112 -10.06 4.00 -1.19
N GLY A 113 -11.10 3.27 -1.60
CA GLY A 113 -10.99 2.23 -2.63
C GLY A 113 -10.43 2.75 -3.96
N LYS A 114 -10.95 3.88 -4.46
CA LYS A 114 -10.46 4.50 -5.70
C LYS A 114 -9.00 4.96 -5.60
N LEU A 115 -8.63 5.58 -4.48
CA LEU A 115 -7.25 5.97 -4.23
C LEU A 115 -6.33 4.74 -4.09
N GLY A 116 -6.81 3.67 -3.46
CA GLY A 116 -6.11 2.40 -3.31
C GLY A 116 -5.83 1.74 -4.67
N PHE A 117 -6.80 1.69 -5.58
CA PHE A 117 -6.57 1.18 -6.94
C PHE A 117 -5.55 2.03 -7.70
N LEU A 118 -5.63 3.35 -7.61
CA LEU A 118 -4.63 4.25 -8.19
C LEU A 118 -3.24 4.02 -7.59
N PHE A 119 -3.15 3.85 -6.28
CA PHE A 119 -1.89 3.55 -5.58
C PHE A 119 -1.28 2.23 -6.06
N ILE A 120 -2.07 1.16 -6.16
CA ILE A 120 -1.62 -0.14 -6.67
C ILE A 120 -1.13 0.00 -8.12
N ALA A 121 -1.84 0.72 -8.99
CA ALA A 121 -1.42 0.95 -10.36
C ALA A 121 -0.04 1.65 -10.43
N LEU A 122 0.16 2.70 -9.62
CA LEU A 122 1.44 3.39 -9.52
C LEU A 122 2.54 2.50 -8.93
N ALA A 123 2.22 1.65 -7.96
CA ALA A 123 3.15 0.71 -7.34
C ALA A 123 3.58 -0.40 -8.32
N VAL A 124 2.67 -0.91 -9.14
CA VAL A 124 2.96 -1.85 -10.24
C VAL A 124 3.90 -1.19 -11.24
N TRP A 125 3.60 0.04 -11.66
CA TRP A 125 4.49 0.80 -12.56
C TRP A 125 5.89 1.01 -11.95
N HIS A 126 5.97 1.38 -10.66
CA HIS A 126 7.22 1.48 -9.93
C HIS A 126 8.01 0.17 -9.95
N THR A 127 7.33 -0.95 -9.68
CA THR A 127 7.92 -2.29 -9.60
C THR A 127 8.38 -2.79 -10.97
N ALA A 128 7.57 -2.61 -12.02
CA ALA A 128 7.91 -3.00 -13.39
C ALA A 128 9.22 -2.33 -13.86
N ARG A 129 9.41 -1.04 -13.54
CA ARG A 129 10.66 -0.31 -13.84
C ARG A 129 11.89 -0.82 -13.06
N ARG A 130 11.68 -1.66 -12.05
CA ARG A 130 12.72 -2.24 -11.18
C ARG A 130 12.78 -3.77 -11.27
N PHE A 131 12.05 -4.39 -12.19
CA PHE A 131 11.89 -5.84 -12.28
C PHE A 131 13.21 -6.62 -12.36
N ARG A 132 14.26 -6.04 -12.95
CA ARG A 132 15.60 -6.65 -13.00
C ARG A 132 16.20 -6.98 -11.61
N PHE A 133 15.76 -6.30 -10.55
CA PHE A 133 16.16 -6.57 -9.16
C PHE A 133 15.61 -7.89 -8.61
N TYR A 134 14.52 -8.38 -9.17
CA TYR A 134 13.88 -9.63 -8.75
C TYR A 134 14.48 -10.86 -9.44
N ILE A 135 15.03 -10.69 -10.65
CA ILE A 135 15.60 -11.79 -11.45
C ILE A 135 17.10 -11.98 -11.21
N ARG A 136 17.82 -10.91 -10.86
CA ARG A 136 19.26 -10.94 -10.55
C ARG A 136 19.45 -10.92 -9.04
#